data_AF-A0AA36N5S2-F1
#
_entry.id   AF-A0AA36N5S2-F1
#
_cell.length_a   1.000
_cell.length_b   1.000
_cell.length_c   1.000
_cell.angle_alpha   90.00
_cell.angle_beta   90.00
_cell.angle_gamma   90.00
#
_symmetry.space_group_name_H-M   'P 1'
#
loop_
_entity.id
_entity.type
_entity.pdbx_description
1 polymer ?
#
loop_
_entity_poly.entity_id
_entity_poly.type
_entity_poly.pdbx_seq_one_letter_code
_entity_poly.pdbx_strand_id
1 'polypeptide(L)'
;MVAAQADTIDKRDASRLFRNRLAGLLFRSGLNRSQFAAAVGLDRSALSQLLSGETARLPRAETLIRIAATQSVSLDWLLGLSQDEGVSAEIRPALELEEAQDSRNDAALVQWHQEAAGTKIRYVPATIPDFLRTEAVIAFETRDSKPPVAVQIDDARERLAYSRKPENDTEVCMPLQTLQALAEGSGAWTDLDAPLRHAQIEQIAALTDDLYPGLRLFLFDARRTFSAPYTVFGPMRAAVYMGDMYLVLNAKDAVDALTRHFDQLIRAAVVRPHEAGSFIGDLTRS
;
A
#
# COMPACT_ATOMS: atom_id res chain seq x y z
N MET A 1 8.72 10.84 -31.96
CA MET A 1 9.92 11.30 -31.25
C MET A 1 9.72 12.78 -30.92
N VAL A 2 9.09 13.06 -29.79
CA VAL A 2 8.88 14.44 -29.30
C VAL A 2 9.69 14.54 -28.03
N ALA A 3 10.86 15.17 -28.12
CA ALA A 3 11.63 15.56 -26.96
C ALA A 3 10.88 16.70 -26.28
N ALA A 4 10.32 16.45 -25.09
CA ALA A 4 9.87 17.51 -24.22
C ALA A 4 11.13 18.28 -23.74
N GLN A 5 11.28 19.51 -24.22
CA GLN A 5 12.27 20.46 -23.73
C GLN A 5 11.99 20.71 -22.24
N ALA A 6 12.89 20.24 -21.37
CA ALA A 6 12.97 20.72 -20.00
C ALA A 6 13.47 22.17 -20.04
N ASP A 7 12.58 23.13 -19.79
CA ASP A 7 12.95 24.52 -19.52
C ASP A 7 13.91 24.55 -18.33
N THR A 8 15.20 24.75 -18.61
CA THR A 8 16.23 24.87 -17.58
C THR A 8 16.01 26.17 -16.79
N ILE A 9 15.46 26.04 -15.58
CA ILE A 9 15.34 27.14 -14.62
C ILE A 9 16.70 27.83 -14.44
N ASP A 10 16.77 29.15 -14.66
CA ASP A 10 17.97 29.94 -14.41
C ASP A 10 18.33 29.85 -12.90
N LYS A 11 19.59 29.53 -12.60
CA LYS A 11 20.12 29.40 -11.23
C LYS A 11 19.84 30.65 -10.37
N ARG A 12 19.77 31.82 -11.00
CA ARG A 12 19.44 33.09 -10.32
C ARG A 12 17.96 33.17 -9.93
N ASP A 13 17.08 32.62 -10.74
CA ASP A 13 15.64 32.57 -10.46
C ASP A 13 15.30 31.54 -9.38
N ALA A 14 15.93 30.36 -9.41
CA ALA A 14 15.79 29.36 -8.35
C ALA A 14 16.23 29.90 -6.98
N SER A 15 17.37 30.61 -6.93
CA SER A 15 17.88 31.21 -5.69
C SER A 15 16.94 32.31 -5.16
N ARG A 16 16.38 33.13 -6.05
CA ARG A 16 15.42 34.18 -5.66
C ARG A 16 14.12 33.57 -5.15
N LEU A 17 13.59 32.54 -5.81
CA LEU A 17 12.36 31.87 -5.42
C LEU A 17 12.51 31.14 -4.08
N PHE A 18 13.63 30.45 -3.86
CA PHE A 18 13.97 29.85 -2.57
C PHE A 18 13.93 30.88 -1.44
N ARG A 19 14.54 32.07 -1.63
CA ARG A 19 14.55 33.13 -0.60
C ARG A 19 13.16 33.63 -0.27
N ASN A 20 12.32 33.83 -1.28
CA ASN A 20 10.94 34.26 -1.08
C ASN A 20 10.14 33.21 -0.30
N ARG A 21 10.28 31.93 -0.65
CA ARG A 21 9.63 30.82 0.04
C ARG A 21 10.13 30.68 1.48
N LEU A 22 11.45 30.77 1.71
CA LEU A 22 12.05 30.74 3.04
C LEU A 22 11.58 31.91 3.93
N ALA A 23 11.49 33.13 3.37
CA ALA A 23 10.94 34.29 4.08
C ALA A 23 9.46 34.09 4.45
N GLY A 24 8.69 33.47 3.54
CA GLY A 24 7.31 33.06 3.80
C GLY A 24 7.20 32.05 4.94
N LEU A 25 8.05 31.01 4.96
CA LEU A 25 8.08 30.00 6.03
C LEU A 25 8.39 30.64 7.39
N LEU A 26 9.41 31.51 7.45
CA LEU A 26 9.75 32.23 8.67
C LEU A 26 8.55 33.05 9.17
N PHE A 27 7.89 33.81 8.29
CA PHE A 27 6.73 34.61 8.64
C PHE A 27 5.57 33.76 9.18
N ARG A 28 5.24 32.65 8.48
CA ARG A 28 4.16 31.73 8.89
C ARG A 28 4.44 30.99 10.18
N SER A 29 5.71 30.68 10.47
CA SER A 29 6.11 29.97 11.69
C SER A 29 5.83 30.77 12.97
N GLY A 30 5.67 32.11 12.87
CA GLY A 30 5.54 33.00 14.03
C GLY A 30 6.80 33.11 14.89
N LEU A 31 7.89 32.42 14.52
CA LEU A 31 9.16 32.41 15.25
C LEU A 31 10.02 33.62 14.90
N ASN A 32 10.83 34.07 15.85
CA ASN A 32 11.89 35.02 15.53
C ASN A 32 13.07 34.31 14.82
N ARG A 33 13.93 35.09 14.15
CA ARG A 33 15.06 34.55 13.35
C ARG A 33 15.99 33.63 14.15
N SER A 34 16.23 33.91 15.43
CA SER A 34 17.10 33.07 16.26
C SER A 34 16.45 31.72 16.57
N GLN A 35 15.16 31.73 16.89
CA GLN A 35 14.37 30.52 17.17
C GLN A 35 14.22 29.64 15.93
N PHE A 36 13.91 30.25 14.79
CA PHE A 36 13.81 29.53 13.52
C PHE A 36 15.14 28.90 13.11
N ALA A 37 16.25 29.65 13.25
CA ALA A 37 17.58 29.11 12.96
C ALA A 37 17.89 27.91 13.86
N ALA A 38 17.63 28.02 15.17
CA ALA A 38 17.82 26.92 16.11
C ALA A 38 16.97 25.69 15.75
N ALA A 39 15.70 25.87 15.39
CA ALA A 39 14.80 24.77 15.01
C ALA A 39 15.31 23.99 13.78
N VAL A 40 15.93 24.68 12.81
CA VAL A 40 16.48 24.09 11.58
C VAL A 40 17.91 23.56 11.77
N GLY A 41 18.54 23.82 12.92
CA GLY A 41 19.96 23.51 13.16
C GLY A 41 20.91 24.42 12.38
N LEU A 42 20.58 25.70 12.26
CA LEU A 42 21.40 26.75 11.65
C LEU A 42 21.79 27.81 12.68
N ASP A 43 22.89 28.50 12.42
CA ASP A 43 23.22 29.72 13.15
C ASP A 43 22.40 30.93 12.64
N ARG A 44 22.19 31.92 13.51
CA ARG A 44 21.37 33.12 13.20
C ARG A 44 21.94 33.92 12.03
N SER A 45 23.27 33.98 11.90
CA SER A 45 23.96 34.69 10.83
C SER A 45 23.75 34.02 9.47
N ALA A 46 23.80 32.69 9.41
CA ALA A 46 23.58 31.88 8.23
C ALA A 46 22.14 32.02 7.74
N LEU A 47 21.15 31.96 8.64
CA LEU A 47 19.76 32.24 8.26
C LEU A 47 19.61 33.68 7.72
N SER A 48 20.28 34.66 8.33
CA SER A 48 20.22 36.05 7.89
C SER A 48 20.87 36.25 6.52
N GLN A 49 21.98 35.56 6.22
CA GLN A 49 22.62 35.57 4.90
C GLN A 49 21.76 34.91 3.82
N LEU A 50 21.08 33.81 4.16
CA LEU A 50 20.15 33.15 3.24
C LEU A 50 18.99 34.07 2.87
N LEU A 51 18.46 34.84 3.83
CA LEU A 51 17.36 35.77 3.62
C LEU A 51 17.79 37.08 2.94
N SER A 52 18.98 37.62 3.23
CA SER A 52 19.47 38.88 2.65
C SER A 52 19.79 38.75 1.17
N GLY A 53 20.14 37.54 0.73
CA GLY A 53 20.40 37.26 -0.67
C GLY A 53 21.73 37.78 -1.19
N GLU A 54 22.65 38.14 -0.30
CA GLU A 54 24.04 38.52 -0.61
C GLU A 54 24.79 37.40 -1.34
N THR A 55 24.40 36.15 -1.11
CA THR A 55 24.85 34.98 -1.87
C THR A 55 23.82 34.57 -2.92
N ALA A 56 24.17 34.64 -4.19
CA ALA A 56 23.40 34.08 -5.32
C ALA A 56 23.50 32.54 -5.41
N ARG A 57 23.87 31.86 -4.32
CA ARG A 57 24.04 30.40 -4.26
C ARG A 57 23.06 29.81 -3.28
N LEU A 58 22.44 28.70 -3.68
CA LEU A 58 21.65 27.86 -2.79
C LEU A 58 22.53 27.30 -1.66
N PRO A 59 21.96 27.07 -0.47
CA PRO A 59 22.66 26.36 0.60
C PRO A 59 22.94 24.91 0.21
N ARG A 60 23.79 24.24 0.99
CA ARG A 60 24.08 22.80 0.80
C ARG A 60 22.80 21.97 0.88
N ALA A 61 22.76 20.84 0.18
CA ALA A 61 21.62 19.92 0.15
C ALA A 61 21.12 19.55 1.56
N GLU A 62 22.04 19.29 2.49
CA GLU A 62 21.70 18.97 3.89
C GLU A 62 20.88 20.08 4.56
N THR A 63 21.26 21.35 4.37
CA THR A 63 20.52 22.49 4.91
C THR A 63 19.14 22.61 4.27
N LEU A 64 19.01 22.36 2.96
CA LEU A 64 17.73 22.38 2.27
C LEU A 64 16.80 21.29 2.81
N ILE A 65 17.31 20.07 3.02
CA ILE A 65 16.57 18.94 3.59
C ILE A 65 16.10 19.28 5.01
N ARG A 66 16.97 19.87 5.86
CA ARG A 66 16.58 20.28 7.22
C ARG A 66 15.49 21.35 7.22
N ILE A 67 15.57 22.35 6.35
CA ILE A 67 14.54 23.39 6.22
C ILE A 67 13.21 22.75 5.80
N ALA A 68 13.22 21.93 4.76
CA ALA A 68 12.05 21.24 4.23
C ALA A 68 11.37 20.37 5.31
N ALA A 69 12.16 19.55 6.02
CA ALA A 69 11.65 18.68 7.08
C ALA A 69 11.10 19.46 8.29
N THR A 70 11.80 20.50 8.74
CA THR A 70 11.40 21.29 9.93
C THR A 70 10.12 22.08 9.68
N GLN A 71 9.90 22.51 8.44
CA GLN A 71 8.77 23.35 8.06
C GLN A 71 7.65 22.59 7.36
N SER A 72 7.76 21.26 7.28
CA SER A 72 6.80 20.39 6.60
C SER A 72 6.47 20.88 5.18
N VAL A 73 7.50 21.18 4.37
CA VAL A 73 7.37 21.50 2.93
C VAL A 73 8.22 20.54 2.09
N SER A 74 7.82 20.29 0.84
CA SER A 74 8.62 19.44 -0.07
C SER A 74 9.89 20.16 -0.52
N LEU A 75 10.95 19.40 -0.83
CA LEU A 75 12.19 19.96 -1.36
C LEU A 75 11.99 20.58 -2.76
N ASP A 76 11.15 19.95 -3.58
CA ASP A 76 10.83 20.42 -4.92
C ASP A 76 10.08 21.76 -4.89
N TRP A 77 9.16 21.93 -3.93
CA TRP A 77 8.59 23.23 -3.66
C TRP A 77 9.63 24.19 -3.08
N LEU A 78 10.44 23.79 -2.10
CA LEU A 78 11.43 24.72 -1.54
C LEU A 78 12.39 25.28 -2.61
N LEU A 79 12.68 24.49 -3.65
CA LEU A 79 13.58 24.85 -4.76
C LEU A 79 12.91 25.47 -5.99
N GLY A 80 11.58 25.57 -6.05
CA GLY A 80 10.90 26.15 -7.20
C GLY A 80 10.56 25.19 -8.33
N LEU A 81 10.77 23.89 -8.14
CA LEU A 81 10.45 22.83 -9.11
C LEU A 81 8.96 22.47 -9.09
N SER A 82 8.26 22.77 -7.99
CA SER A 82 6.81 22.62 -7.84
C SER A 82 6.15 23.90 -7.31
N GLN A 83 4.89 24.13 -7.68
CA GLN A 83 4.03 25.18 -7.09
C GLN A 83 3.19 24.66 -5.92
N ASP A 84 3.14 23.35 -5.74
CA ASP A 84 2.43 22.70 -4.64
C ASP A 84 3.23 22.83 -3.35
N GLU A 85 2.77 23.68 -2.41
CA GLU A 85 3.42 23.86 -1.10
C GLU A 85 3.37 22.59 -0.24
N GLY A 86 2.52 21.63 -0.63
CA GLY A 86 2.29 20.39 0.05
C GLY A 86 3.59 19.65 0.35
N VAL A 87 3.84 19.47 1.63
CA VAL A 87 4.03 18.10 2.10
C VAL A 87 2.67 17.44 2.03
N SER A 88 2.49 16.55 1.08
CA SER A 88 1.72 15.35 1.36
C SER A 88 2.55 14.13 1.01
N ALA A 89 3.70 14.03 1.66
CA ALA A 89 3.80 12.86 2.52
C ALA A 89 3.37 13.40 3.87
N GLU A 90 2.10 13.23 4.29
CA GLU A 90 1.85 13.10 5.73
C GLU A 90 3.08 12.41 6.31
N ILE A 91 3.76 13.01 7.30
CA ILE A 91 4.76 12.24 8.04
C ILE A 91 3.91 11.22 8.79
N ARG A 92 3.48 10.19 8.06
CA ARG A 92 2.77 9.05 8.58
C ARG A 92 3.76 8.44 9.54
N PRO A 93 3.39 8.27 10.81
CA PRO A 93 4.17 7.47 11.71
C PRO A 93 4.73 6.24 10.98
N ALA A 94 6.01 5.95 11.22
CA ALA A 94 6.67 4.78 10.65
C ALA A 94 5.87 3.49 10.94
N LEU A 95 5.10 3.52 12.03
CA LEU A 95 4.18 2.51 12.51
C LEU A 95 2.86 3.18 12.90
N GLU A 96 1.75 2.76 12.30
CA GLU A 96 0.39 3.15 12.69
C GLU A 96 -0.40 1.89 13.07
N LEU A 97 -1.29 2.02 14.05
CA LEU A 97 -2.26 0.99 14.42
C LEU A 97 -3.63 1.45 13.94
N GLU A 98 -4.26 0.66 13.09
CA GLU A 98 -5.57 0.96 12.51
C GLU A 98 -6.60 -0.09 12.94
N GLU A 99 -7.52 0.28 13.85
CA GLU A 99 -8.56 -0.62 14.36
C GLU A 99 -9.60 -1.00 13.28
N ALA A 100 -10.00 -2.28 13.26
CA ALA A 100 -10.90 -2.90 12.29
C ALA A 100 -12.35 -3.07 12.79
N GLN A 101 -12.70 -2.46 13.93
CA GLN A 101 -14.03 -2.67 14.55
C GLN A 101 -15.14 -1.74 14.03
N ASP A 102 -14.84 -0.79 13.13
CA ASP A 102 -15.84 0.08 12.52
C ASP A 102 -15.73 0.07 11.00
N SER A 103 -16.85 0.36 10.32
CA SER A 103 -17.01 0.61 8.87
C SER A 103 -16.02 1.63 8.25
N ARG A 104 -15.13 2.18 9.06
CA ARG A 104 -14.01 3.06 8.69
C ARG A 104 -12.81 2.32 8.09
N ASN A 105 -12.62 1.02 8.36
CA ASN A 105 -11.44 0.31 7.86
C ASN A 105 -11.58 -0.20 6.42
N ASP A 106 -12.80 -0.55 5.97
CA ASP A 106 -13.05 -0.73 4.53
C ASP A 106 -12.70 0.55 3.78
N ALA A 107 -12.98 1.72 4.34
CA ALA A 107 -12.57 3.00 3.73
C ALA A 107 -11.03 3.15 3.68
N ALA A 108 -10.30 2.75 4.73
CA ALA A 108 -8.83 2.82 4.74
C ALA A 108 -8.21 1.84 3.71
N LEU A 109 -8.64 0.58 3.68
CA LEU A 109 -8.19 -0.40 2.68
C LEU A 109 -8.52 0.06 1.26
N VAL A 110 -9.75 0.54 1.02
CA VAL A 110 -10.18 1.09 -0.28
C VAL A 110 -9.30 2.28 -0.66
N GLN A 111 -9.03 3.19 0.27
CA GLN A 111 -8.14 4.32 0.04
C GLN A 111 -6.72 3.85 -0.29
N TRP A 112 -6.17 2.87 0.41
CA TRP A 112 -4.83 2.35 0.15
C TRP A 112 -4.73 1.68 -1.22
N HIS A 113 -5.78 0.97 -1.64
CA HIS A 113 -5.89 0.44 -3.00
C HIS A 113 -5.95 1.54 -4.07
N GLN A 114 -6.69 2.62 -3.81
CA GLN A 114 -6.77 3.77 -4.72
C GLN A 114 -5.43 4.51 -4.82
N GLU A 115 -4.75 4.74 -3.69
CA GLU A 115 -3.43 5.39 -3.64
C GLU A 115 -2.36 4.56 -4.37
N ALA A 116 -2.45 3.23 -4.30
CA ALA A 116 -1.55 2.31 -4.96
C ALA A 116 -1.96 1.94 -6.39
N ALA A 117 -2.98 2.58 -6.96
CA ALA A 117 -3.43 2.33 -8.33
C ALA A 117 -2.28 2.49 -9.34
N GLY A 118 -2.20 1.56 -10.29
CA GLY A 118 -1.11 1.50 -11.27
C GLY A 118 0.22 0.98 -10.71
N THR A 119 0.27 0.61 -9.42
CA THR A 119 1.40 -0.11 -8.82
C THR A 119 1.00 -1.57 -8.55
N LYS A 120 2.02 -2.43 -8.39
CA LYS A 120 1.79 -3.83 -8.05
C LYS A 120 1.37 -3.97 -6.57
N ILE A 121 0.27 -4.68 -6.34
CA ILE A 121 -0.17 -5.11 -5.01
C ILE A 121 0.34 -6.53 -4.74
N ARG A 122 0.90 -6.75 -3.55
CA ARG A 122 1.30 -8.08 -3.08
C ARG A 122 0.51 -8.44 -1.84
N TYR A 123 -0.21 -9.55 -1.88
CA TYR A 123 -1.17 -9.89 -0.85
C TYR A 123 -0.96 -11.31 -0.32
N VAL A 124 -0.85 -11.42 1.01
CA VAL A 124 -0.90 -12.69 1.75
C VAL A 124 -2.17 -12.67 2.58
N PRO A 125 -3.22 -13.42 2.18
CA PRO A 125 -4.50 -13.39 2.87
C PRO A 125 -4.47 -14.25 4.14
N ALA A 126 -5.36 -13.93 5.09
CA ALA A 126 -5.59 -14.78 6.25
C ALA A 126 -6.44 -16.03 5.91
N THR A 127 -7.31 -15.90 4.91
CA THR A 127 -8.23 -16.95 4.42
C THR A 127 -8.36 -16.83 2.89
N ILE A 128 -9.48 -17.24 2.28
CA ILE A 128 -9.76 -17.00 0.86
C ILE A 128 -9.92 -15.49 0.61
N PRO A 129 -9.24 -14.90 -0.40
CA PRO A 129 -9.49 -13.53 -0.82
C PRO A 129 -10.97 -13.29 -1.11
N ASP A 130 -11.49 -12.17 -0.62
CA ASP A 130 -12.89 -11.77 -0.73
C ASP A 130 -13.41 -11.66 -2.15
N PHE A 131 -12.66 -11.07 -3.06
CA PHE A 131 -13.02 -10.99 -4.48
C PHE A 131 -13.06 -12.37 -5.18
N LEU A 132 -12.58 -13.43 -4.52
CA LEU A 132 -12.69 -14.82 -4.99
C LEU A 132 -13.83 -15.59 -4.31
N ARG A 133 -14.47 -15.05 -3.26
CA ARG A 133 -15.54 -15.72 -2.51
C ARG A 133 -16.90 -15.62 -3.22
N THR A 134 -17.68 -16.68 -3.10
CA THR A 134 -19.08 -16.74 -3.52
C THR A 134 -19.94 -16.09 -2.45
N GLU A 135 -21.11 -15.59 -2.83
CA GLU A 135 -22.08 -15.01 -1.89
C GLU A 135 -22.47 -15.99 -0.78
N ALA A 136 -22.57 -17.28 -1.10
CA ALA A 136 -22.90 -18.32 -0.13
C ALA A 136 -21.81 -18.49 0.94
N VAL A 137 -20.53 -18.44 0.56
CA VAL A 137 -19.41 -18.52 1.50
C VAL A 137 -19.26 -17.24 2.31
N ILE A 138 -19.45 -16.07 1.70
CA ILE A 138 -19.50 -14.79 2.44
C ILE A 138 -20.60 -14.86 3.50
N ALA A 139 -21.81 -15.27 3.11
CA ALA A 139 -22.93 -15.41 4.04
C ALA A 139 -22.67 -16.43 5.15
N PHE A 140 -21.91 -17.49 4.86
CA PHE A 140 -21.50 -18.47 5.87
C PHE A 140 -20.49 -17.91 6.87
N GLU A 141 -19.42 -17.26 6.40
CA GLU A 141 -18.33 -16.76 7.24
C GLU A 141 -18.73 -15.55 8.10
N THR A 142 -19.82 -14.86 7.73
CA THR A 142 -20.16 -13.55 8.29
C THR A 142 -21.49 -13.51 9.03
N ARG A 143 -22.12 -14.68 9.30
CA ARG A 143 -23.46 -14.79 9.92
C ARG A 143 -23.62 -13.93 11.19
N ASP A 144 -22.59 -13.87 12.02
CA ASP A 144 -22.61 -13.15 13.30
C ASP A 144 -21.66 -11.93 13.34
N SER A 145 -21.15 -11.52 12.17
CA SER A 145 -20.19 -10.42 12.05
C SER A 145 -20.86 -9.12 11.59
N LYS A 146 -20.27 -7.99 11.97
CA LYS A 146 -20.55 -6.68 11.34
C LYS A 146 -19.46 -6.40 10.31
N PRO A 147 -19.77 -5.75 9.17
CA PRO A 147 -21.08 -5.24 8.72
C PRO A 147 -22.04 -6.34 8.20
N PRO A 148 -23.33 -6.03 7.92
CA PRO A 148 -24.29 -7.02 7.42
C PRO A 148 -23.81 -7.73 6.15
N VAL A 149 -24.21 -9.00 5.99
CA VAL A 149 -23.85 -9.86 4.84
C VAL A 149 -24.02 -9.17 3.48
N ALA A 150 -25.12 -8.43 3.29
CA ALA A 150 -25.39 -7.74 2.03
C ALA A 150 -24.31 -6.70 1.67
N VAL A 151 -23.79 -5.96 2.66
CA VAL A 151 -22.71 -4.98 2.46
C VAL A 151 -21.44 -5.70 2.04
N GLN A 152 -21.10 -6.81 2.72
CA GLN A 152 -19.89 -7.58 2.41
C GLN A 152 -19.94 -8.24 1.02
N ILE A 153 -21.13 -8.63 0.56
CA ILE A 153 -21.34 -9.12 -0.80
C ILE A 153 -21.09 -7.99 -1.82
N ASP A 154 -21.60 -6.79 -1.55
CA ASP A 154 -21.39 -5.65 -2.44
C ASP A 154 -19.92 -5.24 -2.47
N ASP A 155 -19.23 -5.21 -1.32
CA ASP A 155 -17.79 -4.94 -1.24
C ASP A 155 -16.97 -5.97 -2.03
N ALA A 156 -17.32 -7.26 -1.92
CA ALA A 156 -16.65 -8.33 -2.67
C ALA A 156 -16.84 -8.16 -4.19
N ARG A 157 -18.05 -7.77 -4.63
CA ARG A 157 -18.34 -7.48 -6.04
C ARG A 157 -17.57 -6.27 -6.54
N GLU A 158 -17.47 -5.20 -5.74
CA GLU A 158 -16.68 -4.02 -6.09
C GLU A 158 -15.19 -4.35 -6.23
N ARG A 159 -14.64 -5.15 -5.30
CA ARG A 159 -13.24 -5.61 -5.36
C ARG A 159 -12.98 -6.50 -6.58
N LEU A 160 -13.91 -7.39 -6.93
CA LEU A 160 -13.82 -8.18 -8.17
C LEU A 160 -13.93 -7.32 -9.43
N ALA A 161 -14.79 -6.29 -9.43
CA ALA A 161 -14.87 -5.35 -10.54
C ALA A 161 -13.58 -4.55 -10.70
N TYR A 162 -12.95 -4.14 -9.59
CA TYR A 162 -11.64 -3.52 -9.58
C TYR A 162 -10.55 -4.46 -10.11
N SER A 163 -10.56 -5.74 -9.70
CA SER A 163 -9.53 -6.70 -10.10
C SER A 163 -9.52 -7.01 -11.60
N ARG A 164 -10.66 -6.77 -12.29
CA ARG A 164 -10.81 -6.90 -13.74
C ARG A 164 -10.30 -5.70 -14.54
N LYS A 165 -9.90 -4.60 -13.89
CA LYS A 165 -9.36 -3.42 -14.60
C LYS A 165 -7.99 -3.74 -15.21
N PRO A 166 -7.67 -3.25 -16.42
CA PRO A 166 -6.37 -3.52 -17.08
C PRO A 166 -5.14 -3.07 -16.28
N GLU A 167 -5.31 -2.08 -15.41
CA GLU A 167 -4.25 -1.50 -14.57
C GLU A 167 -3.96 -2.35 -13.32
N ASN A 168 -4.78 -3.36 -13.04
CA ASN A 168 -4.62 -4.21 -11.88
C ASN A 168 -3.43 -5.18 -12.09
N ASP A 169 -2.43 -5.06 -11.22
CA ASP A 169 -1.32 -6.01 -11.12
C ASP A 169 -1.25 -6.51 -9.68
N THR A 170 -1.88 -7.67 -9.41
CA THR A 170 -1.96 -8.25 -8.08
C THR A 170 -1.30 -9.62 -8.04
N GLU A 171 -0.35 -9.80 -7.12
CA GLU A 171 0.23 -11.09 -6.77
C GLU A 171 -0.33 -11.52 -5.40
N VAL A 172 -0.84 -12.76 -5.32
CA VAL A 172 -1.34 -13.37 -4.09
C VAL A 172 -0.50 -14.58 -3.74
N CYS A 173 -0.02 -14.67 -2.50
CA CYS A 173 0.63 -15.88 -1.98
C CYS A 173 -0.19 -16.43 -0.81
N MET A 174 -0.65 -17.68 -0.89
CA MET A 174 -1.39 -18.29 0.21
C MET A 174 -1.08 -19.79 0.40
N PRO A 175 -1.37 -20.37 1.57
CA PRO A 175 -1.23 -21.81 1.77
C PRO A 175 -2.14 -22.62 0.85
N LEU A 176 -1.60 -23.66 0.21
CA LEU A 176 -2.44 -24.65 -0.49
C LEU A 176 -3.40 -25.36 0.48
N GLN A 177 -3.01 -25.49 1.76
CA GLN A 177 -3.82 -26.12 2.79
C GLN A 177 -5.14 -25.38 3.05
N THR A 178 -5.19 -24.05 2.83
CA THR A 178 -6.43 -23.29 2.97
C THR A 178 -7.48 -23.79 1.98
N LEU A 179 -7.07 -24.08 0.74
CA LEU A 179 -7.95 -24.59 -0.31
C LEU A 179 -8.31 -26.07 -0.10
N GLN A 180 -7.35 -26.87 0.41
CA GLN A 180 -7.63 -28.26 0.79
C GLN A 180 -8.65 -28.34 1.92
N ALA A 181 -8.49 -27.53 2.98
CA ALA A 181 -9.43 -27.50 4.09
C ALA A 181 -10.84 -27.07 3.65
N LEU A 182 -10.94 -26.12 2.71
CA LEU A 182 -12.21 -25.76 2.09
C LEU A 182 -12.81 -26.92 1.28
N ALA A 183 -12.00 -27.62 0.47
CA ALA A 183 -12.44 -28.77 -0.33
C ALA A 183 -12.85 -29.97 0.55
N GLU A 184 -12.24 -30.14 1.72
CA GLU A 184 -12.58 -31.18 2.70
C GLU A 184 -13.77 -30.78 3.58
N GLY A 185 -13.96 -29.49 3.84
CA GLY A 185 -14.95 -28.98 4.78
C GLY A 185 -14.45 -29.12 6.21
N SER A 186 -13.19 -28.78 6.44
CA SER A 186 -12.55 -28.84 7.74
C SER A 186 -12.25 -27.44 8.28
N GLY A 187 -11.92 -27.35 9.57
CA GLY A 187 -11.60 -26.09 10.23
C GLY A 187 -12.77 -25.11 10.21
N ALA A 188 -12.56 -23.92 9.65
CA ALA A 188 -13.57 -22.86 9.57
C ALA A 188 -14.81 -23.27 8.75
N TRP A 189 -14.71 -24.28 7.89
CA TRP A 189 -15.79 -24.71 6.98
C TRP A 189 -16.47 -26.02 7.39
N THR A 190 -16.33 -26.44 8.65
CA THR A 190 -16.91 -27.70 9.17
C THR A 190 -18.43 -27.81 8.95
N ASP A 191 -19.14 -26.70 9.08
CA ASP A 191 -20.61 -26.65 8.94
C ASP A 191 -21.08 -26.13 7.57
N LEU A 192 -20.17 -26.06 6.57
CA LEU A 192 -20.50 -25.60 5.23
C LEU A 192 -20.79 -26.80 4.31
N ASP A 193 -21.99 -26.81 3.74
CA ASP A 193 -22.46 -27.89 2.88
C ASP A 193 -21.54 -28.13 1.67
N ALA A 194 -21.29 -29.41 1.35
CA ALA A 194 -20.37 -29.81 0.29
C ALA A 194 -20.67 -29.15 -1.09
N PRO A 195 -21.93 -29.01 -1.55
CA PRO A 195 -22.21 -28.32 -2.80
C PRO A 195 -21.75 -26.86 -2.82
N LEU A 196 -21.83 -26.15 -1.68
CA LEU A 196 -21.39 -24.77 -1.56
C LEU A 196 -19.85 -24.67 -1.58
N ARG A 197 -19.17 -25.65 -0.96
CA ARG A 197 -17.70 -25.75 -1.01
C ARG A 197 -17.20 -26.03 -2.42
N HIS A 198 -17.85 -26.95 -3.15
CA HIS A 198 -17.50 -27.22 -4.54
C HIS A 198 -17.71 -26.00 -5.44
N ALA A 199 -18.85 -25.32 -5.33
CA ALA A 199 -19.12 -24.08 -6.07
C ALA A 199 -18.06 -22.99 -5.77
N GLN A 200 -17.63 -22.88 -4.51
CA GLN A 200 -16.56 -21.97 -4.13
C GLN A 200 -15.22 -22.31 -4.79
N ILE A 201 -14.82 -23.59 -4.79
CA ILE A 201 -13.57 -24.03 -5.41
C ILE A 201 -13.61 -23.82 -6.93
N GLU A 202 -14.72 -24.16 -7.58
CA GLU A 202 -14.93 -23.93 -9.01
C GLU A 202 -14.83 -22.44 -9.36
N GLN A 203 -15.42 -21.55 -8.54
CA GLN A 203 -15.29 -20.11 -8.74
C GLN A 203 -13.85 -19.63 -8.61
N ILE A 204 -13.10 -20.10 -7.60
CA ILE A 204 -11.70 -19.73 -7.41
C ILE A 204 -10.87 -20.16 -8.63
N ALA A 205 -11.07 -21.39 -9.12
CA ALA A 205 -10.39 -21.90 -10.30
C ALA A 205 -10.68 -21.02 -11.53
N ALA A 206 -11.95 -20.78 -11.82
CA ALA A 206 -12.37 -19.97 -12.97
C ALA A 206 -11.84 -18.54 -12.90
N LEU A 207 -11.96 -17.87 -11.75
CA LEU A 207 -11.48 -16.49 -11.59
C LEU A 207 -9.95 -16.40 -11.66
N THR A 208 -9.23 -17.40 -11.17
CA THR A 208 -7.76 -17.42 -11.24
C THR A 208 -7.29 -17.53 -12.69
N ASP A 209 -7.96 -18.34 -13.51
CA ASP A 209 -7.65 -18.45 -14.94
C ASP A 209 -8.09 -17.21 -15.72
N ASP A 210 -9.30 -16.71 -15.48
CA ASP A 210 -9.86 -15.54 -16.18
C ASP A 210 -9.08 -14.24 -15.92
N LEU A 211 -8.57 -14.07 -14.70
CA LEU A 211 -7.86 -12.86 -14.28
C LEU A 211 -6.35 -12.94 -14.55
N TYR A 212 -5.82 -14.09 -14.96
CA TYR A 212 -4.41 -14.23 -15.32
C TYR A 212 -4.12 -13.53 -16.68
N PRO A 213 -3.04 -12.74 -16.82
CA PRO A 213 -1.92 -12.56 -15.89
C PRO A 213 -2.03 -11.37 -14.92
N GLY A 214 -3.14 -10.63 -14.91
CA GLY A 214 -3.35 -9.48 -14.01
C GLY A 214 -3.45 -9.88 -12.53
N LEU A 215 -4.04 -11.04 -12.26
CA LEU A 215 -4.00 -11.73 -10.98
C LEU A 215 -3.05 -12.94 -11.06
N ARG A 216 -2.12 -13.04 -10.12
CA ARG A 216 -1.17 -14.16 -10.03
C ARG A 216 -1.24 -14.81 -8.67
N LEU A 217 -1.86 -15.99 -8.61
CA LEU A 217 -2.00 -16.78 -7.39
C LEU A 217 -0.84 -17.78 -7.27
N PHE A 218 -0.08 -17.69 -6.19
CA PHE A 218 0.98 -18.61 -5.82
C PHE A 218 0.55 -19.41 -4.59
N LEU A 219 0.69 -20.74 -4.65
CA LEU A 219 0.36 -21.60 -3.51
C LEU A 219 1.63 -22.19 -2.92
N PHE A 220 1.87 -21.96 -1.64
CA PHE A 220 2.99 -22.54 -0.90
C PHE A 220 2.51 -23.61 0.09
N ASP A 221 3.42 -24.49 0.52
CA ASP A 221 3.15 -25.50 1.53
C ASP A 221 3.35 -24.94 2.94
N ALA A 222 2.26 -24.74 3.70
CA ALA A 222 2.31 -24.18 5.04
C ALA A 222 3.07 -25.04 6.07
N ARG A 223 3.36 -26.32 5.76
CA ARG A 223 4.20 -27.18 6.61
C ARG A 223 5.68 -26.83 6.51
N ARG A 224 6.07 -26.12 5.45
CA ARG A 224 7.47 -25.73 5.17
C ARG A 224 7.70 -24.24 5.37
N THR A 225 6.70 -23.42 5.03
CA THR A 225 6.80 -21.97 5.03
C THR A 225 5.59 -21.37 5.72
N PHE A 226 5.82 -20.51 6.71
CA PHE A 226 4.77 -19.76 7.39
C PHE A 226 4.84 -18.28 7.02
N SER A 227 3.69 -17.62 6.94
CA SER A 227 3.59 -16.17 6.81
C SER A 227 2.40 -15.66 7.62
N ALA A 228 2.58 -14.52 8.28
CA ALA A 228 1.45 -13.71 8.73
C ALA A 228 0.70 -13.13 7.50
N PRO A 229 -0.59 -12.81 7.63
CA PRO A 229 -1.34 -12.11 6.59
C PRO A 229 -0.95 -10.63 6.49
N TYR A 230 -0.68 -10.15 5.29
CA TYR A 230 -0.34 -8.76 5.03
C TYR A 230 -0.54 -8.37 3.57
N THR A 231 -0.63 -7.07 3.31
CA THR A 231 -0.66 -6.49 1.96
C THR A 231 0.44 -5.46 1.81
N VAL A 232 1.20 -5.51 0.72
CA VAL A 232 2.14 -4.47 0.30
C VAL A 232 1.53 -3.68 -0.84
N PHE A 233 1.34 -2.38 -0.61
CA PHE A 233 0.74 -1.43 -1.54
C PHE A 233 1.84 -0.68 -2.28
N GLY A 234 2.34 -1.28 -3.36
CA GLY A 234 3.43 -0.72 -4.15
C GLY A 234 4.67 -0.41 -3.29
N PRO A 235 5.36 0.73 -3.53
CA PRO A 235 6.47 1.18 -2.68
C PRO A 235 6.01 2.01 -1.47
N MET A 236 4.70 2.20 -1.27
CA MET A 236 4.16 3.22 -0.37
C MET A 236 4.04 2.73 1.07
N ARG A 237 3.47 1.55 1.27
CA ARG A 237 3.25 0.97 2.60
C ARG A 237 3.02 -0.52 2.58
N ALA A 238 3.06 -1.11 3.77
CA ALA A 238 2.57 -2.46 4.01
C ALA A 238 1.62 -2.49 5.21
N ALA A 239 0.53 -3.22 5.12
CA ALA A 239 -0.43 -3.40 6.21
C ALA A 239 -0.41 -4.87 6.65
N VAL A 240 -0.02 -5.15 7.89
CA VAL A 240 -0.03 -6.49 8.48
C VAL A 240 -1.32 -6.67 9.26
N TYR A 241 -2.08 -7.70 8.94
CA TYR A 241 -3.35 -7.97 9.60
C TYR A 241 -3.13 -8.68 10.94
N MET A 242 -3.73 -8.14 12.00
CA MET A 242 -3.62 -8.64 13.38
C MET A 242 -5.01 -8.91 13.97
N GLY A 243 -5.92 -9.49 13.17
CA GLY A 243 -7.27 -9.85 13.61
C GLY A 243 -8.24 -8.67 13.54
N ASP A 244 -8.32 -7.85 14.57
CA ASP A 244 -9.22 -6.71 14.60
C ASP A 244 -8.50 -5.37 14.38
N MET A 245 -7.28 -5.40 13.83
CA MET A 245 -6.55 -4.19 13.44
C MET A 245 -5.47 -4.49 12.39
N TYR A 246 -4.98 -3.43 11.74
CA TYR A 246 -3.79 -3.46 10.90
C TYR A 246 -2.63 -2.74 11.57
N LEU A 247 -1.46 -3.36 11.50
CA LEU A 247 -0.19 -2.69 11.71
C LEU A 247 0.26 -2.11 10.37
N VAL A 248 0.17 -0.79 10.20
CA VAL A 248 0.54 -0.11 8.96
C VAL A 248 1.98 0.39 9.07
N LEU A 249 2.79 -0.01 8.09
CA LEU A 249 4.20 0.27 7.98
C LEU A 249 4.44 1.18 6.78
N ASN A 250 4.82 2.43 7.04
CA ASN A 250 5.12 3.42 6.02
C ASN A 250 6.63 3.60 5.80
N ALA A 251 7.47 3.06 6.70
CA ALA A 251 8.91 3.15 6.60
C ALA A 251 9.46 2.31 5.44
N LYS A 252 10.27 2.93 4.57
CA LYS A 252 10.84 2.29 3.37
C LYS A 252 11.52 0.95 3.66
N ASP A 253 12.36 0.89 4.69
CA ASP A 253 13.10 -0.34 5.04
C ASP A 253 12.16 -1.49 5.43
N ALA A 254 11.03 -1.16 6.10
CA ALA A 254 10.01 -2.13 6.49
C ALA A 254 9.20 -2.62 5.27
N VAL A 255 8.80 -1.71 4.37
CA VAL A 255 8.13 -2.05 3.10
C VAL A 255 9.03 -2.92 2.23
N ASP A 256 10.30 -2.57 2.11
CA ASP A 256 11.29 -3.34 1.35
C ASP A 256 11.53 -4.72 1.99
N ALA A 257 11.51 -4.82 3.33
CA ALA A 257 11.64 -6.09 4.03
C ALA A 257 10.44 -7.03 3.77
N LEU A 258 9.20 -6.53 3.84
CA LEU A 258 8.01 -7.32 3.52
C LEU A 258 7.90 -7.66 2.04
N THR A 259 8.39 -6.79 1.15
CA THR A 259 8.51 -7.11 -0.28
C THR A 259 9.48 -8.27 -0.51
N ARG A 260 10.67 -8.24 0.10
CA ARG A 260 11.62 -9.37 0.02
C ARG A 260 11.07 -10.65 0.62
N HIS A 261 10.33 -10.55 1.73
CA HIS A 261 9.65 -11.71 2.32
C HIS A 261 8.62 -12.28 1.34
N PHE A 262 7.82 -11.44 0.68
CA PHE A 262 6.87 -11.89 -0.34
C PHE A 262 7.56 -12.60 -1.51
N ASP A 263 8.69 -12.08 -1.98
CA ASP A 263 9.48 -12.73 -3.04
C ASP A 263 10.00 -14.11 -2.61
N GLN A 264 10.27 -14.32 -1.31
CA GLN A 264 10.60 -15.64 -0.77
C GLN A 264 9.40 -16.58 -0.79
N LEU A 265 8.18 -16.11 -0.52
CA LEU A 265 6.96 -16.90 -0.67
C LEU A 265 6.75 -17.34 -2.12
N ILE A 266 6.95 -16.44 -3.09
CA ILE A 266 6.93 -16.78 -4.52
C ILE A 266 7.95 -17.88 -4.85
N ARG A 267 9.16 -17.81 -4.27
CA ARG A 267 10.19 -18.85 -4.47
C ARG A 267 9.83 -20.17 -3.81
N ALA A 268 9.14 -20.14 -2.67
CA ALA A 268 8.69 -21.32 -1.94
C ALA A 268 7.38 -21.92 -2.50
N ALA A 269 6.69 -21.22 -3.39
CA ALA A 269 5.45 -21.68 -4.00
C ALA A 269 5.67 -23.00 -4.76
N VAL A 270 4.83 -23.98 -4.46
CA VAL A 270 4.82 -25.30 -5.09
C VAL A 270 3.84 -25.38 -6.26
N VAL A 271 2.85 -24.48 -6.31
CA VAL A 271 1.97 -24.28 -7.47
C VAL A 271 2.21 -22.89 -8.04
N ARG A 272 2.46 -22.80 -9.34
CA ARG A 272 2.69 -21.53 -10.04
C ARG A 272 1.38 -20.94 -10.56
N PRO A 273 1.33 -19.62 -10.85
CA PRO A 273 0.09 -18.95 -11.27
C PRO A 273 -0.60 -19.57 -12.49
N HIS A 274 0.16 -19.98 -13.50
CA HIS A 274 -0.39 -20.59 -14.71
C HIS A 274 -0.95 -22.01 -14.51
N GLU A 275 -0.66 -22.64 -13.38
CA GLU A 275 -1.15 -23.99 -13.01
C GLU A 275 -2.22 -23.92 -11.91
N ALA A 276 -2.43 -22.73 -11.31
CA ALA A 276 -3.23 -22.56 -10.11
C ALA A 276 -4.70 -22.92 -10.36
N GLY A 277 -5.33 -22.43 -11.44
CA GLY A 277 -6.72 -22.76 -11.76
C GLY A 277 -6.93 -24.27 -11.93
N SER A 278 -6.06 -24.95 -12.69
CA SER A 278 -6.12 -26.41 -12.85
C SER A 278 -5.96 -27.15 -11.51
N PHE A 279 -4.95 -26.79 -10.71
CA PHE A 279 -4.72 -27.44 -9.41
C PHE A 279 -5.93 -27.30 -8.50
N ILE A 280 -6.53 -26.11 -8.46
CA ILE A 280 -7.69 -25.82 -7.62
C ILE A 280 -8.92 -26.60 -8.10
N GLY A 281 -9.17 -26.63 -9.41
CA GLY A 281 -10.28 -27.39 -9.99
C GLY A 281 -10.20 -28.90 -9.78
N ASP A 282 -9.00 -29.46 -9.59
CA ASP A 282 -8.83 -30.89 -9.29
C ASP A 282 -9.18 -31.24 -7.83
N LEU A 283 -9.25 -30.26 -6.91
CA LEU A 283 -9.62 -30.50 -5.51
C LEU A 283 -11.09 -30.90 -5.32
N THR A 284 -11.98 -30.63 -6.28
CA THR A 284 -13.39 -31.09 -6.23
C THR A 284 -13.60 -32.45 -6.87
N ARG A 285 -12.57 -33.01 -7.51
CA ARG A 285 -12.64 -34.29 -8.22
C ARG A 285 -12.15 -35.48 -7.39
N SER A 286 -11.49 -35.21 -6.27
CA SER A 286 -10.98 -36.19 -5.29
C SER A 286 -12.01 -36.47 -4.20
#